data_AF-A0A840UCV3-F1
#
_entry.id   AF-A0A840UCV3-F1
#
_cell.length_a   1.000
_cell.length_b   1.000
_cell.length_c   1.000
_cell.angle_alpha   90.00
_cell.angle_beta   90.00
_cell.angle_gamma   90.00
#
_symmetry.space_group_name_H-M   'P 1'
#
loop_
_entity.id
_entity.type
_entity.pdbx_description
1 polymer ?
#
loop_
_entity_poly.entity_id
_entity_poly.type
_entity_poly.pdbx_seq_one_letter_code
_entity_poly.pdbx_strand_id
1 'polypeptide(L)'
;MLVSSLVSVAVFSMAGSLGQRKLDQFAHDLHLQMETAREYAVFENEEIGLRIQDGRFEFLKLSREAESWEPATDRRLRDQSAPESIKVLHERRAGLPLLTDEDSGHRPDVIFLSSGEVTGFTLTLSDESGTSAYEITSSGGMPIRLQQTQGRGG
;
A
#
# COMPACT_ATOMS: atom_id res chain seq x y z
N MET A 1 -57.80 -6.84 -15.60
CA MET A 1 -56.74 -6.06 -14.92
C MET A 1 -55.40 -6.61 -15.38
N LEU A 2 -54.55 -5.76 -15.96
CA LEU A 2 -53.22 -6.16 -16.46
C LEU A 2 -52.24 -6.16 -15.29
N VAL A 3 -51.63 -7.32 -15.01
CA VAL A 3 -50.48 -7.41 -14.09
C VAL A 3 -49.31 -6.73 -14.77
N SER A 4 -48.84 -5.63 -14.17
CA SER A 4 -47.63 -4.95 -14.60
C SER A 4 -46.49 -5.47 -13.72
N SER A 5 -45.70 -6.42 -14.23
CA SER A 5 -44.46 -6.82 -13.55
C SER A 5 -43.37 -5.81 -13.90
N LEU A 6 -42.95 -5.02 -12.92
CA LEU A 6 -41.69 -4.28 -12.96
C LEU A 6 -40.54 -5.29 -12.83
N VAL A 7 -39.79 -5.50 -13.91
CA VAL A 7 -38.49 -6.17 -13.82
C VAL A 7 -37.44 -5.06 -13.73
N SER A 8 -36.89 -4.86 -12.53
CA SER A 8 -35.73 -4.00 -12.33
C SER A 8 -34.46 -4.83 -12.54
N VAL A 9 -33.72 -4.55 -13.61
CA VAL A 9 -32.39 -5.16 -13.82
C VAL A 9 -31.35 -4.26 -13.19
N ALA A 10 -30.64 -4.77 -12.18
CA ALA A 10 -29.54 -4.06 -11.55
C ALA A 10 -28.30 -4.05 -12.47
N VAL A 11 -27.81 -2.87 -12.87
CA VAL A 11 -26.67 -2.70 -13.80
C VAL A 11 -25.30 -2.84 -13.10
N PHE A 12 -25.21 -3.67 -12.05
CA PHE A 12 -24.04 -3.71 -11.16
C PHE A 12 -22.79 -4.43 -11.72
N SER A 13 -22.90 -5.22 -12.80
CA SER A 13 -21.78 -6.11 -13.19
C SER A 13 -20.63 -5.41 -13.93
N MET A 14 -20.90 -4.32 -14.66
CA MET A 14 -19.87 -3.71 -15.51
C MET A 14 -18.95 -2.75 -14.73
N ALA A 15 -19.53 -1.95 -13.82
CA ALA A 15 -18.79 -1.05 -12.94
C ALA A 15 -17.91 -1.81 -11.93
N GLY A 16 -18.43 -2.91 -11.34
CA GLY A 16 -17.65 -3.78 -10.44
C GLY A 16 -16.43 -4.40 -11.13
N SER A 17 -16.57 -4.84 -12.39
CA SER A 17 -15.46 -5.42 -13.15
C SER A 17 -14.31 -4.44 -13.41
N LEU A 18 -14.62 -3.15 -13.59
CA LEU A 18 -13.63 -2.09 -13.80
C LEU A 18 -12.90 -1.74 -12.51
N GLY A 19 -13.64 -1.67 -11.38
CA GLY A 19 -13.05 -1.47 -10.06
C GLY A 19 -12.10 -2.61 -9.68
N GLN A 20 -12.51 -3.86 -9.93
CA GLN A 20 -11.68 -5.04 -9.69
C GLN A 20 -10.37 -5.03 -10.47
N ARG A 21 -10.40 -4.68 -11.77
CA ARG A 21 -9.18 -4.58 -12.58
C ARG A 21 -8.25 -3.47 -12.10
N LYS A 22 -8.80 -2.32 -11.69
CA LYS A 22 -8.01 -1.23 -11.11
C LYS A 22 -7.37 -1.64 -9.78
N LEU A 23 -8.12 -2.35 -8.94
CA LEU A 23 -7.62 -2.88 -7.67
C LEU A 23 -6.47 -3.87 -7.91
N ASP A 24 -6.67 -4.84 -8.81
CA ASP A 24 -5.66 -5.82 -9.17
C ASP A 24 -4.37 -5.15 -9.68
N GLN A 25 -4.50 -4.25 -10.65
CA GLN A 25 -3.36 -3.51 -11.21
C GLN A 25 -2.63 -2.71 -10.12
N PHE A 26 -3.37 -1.94 -9.32
CA PHE A 26 -2.78 -1.10 -8.28
C PHE A 26 -2.06 -1.92 -7.19
N ALA A 27 -2.63 -3.05 -6.78
CA ALA A 27 -2.03 -3.93 -5.78
C ALA A 27 -0.70 -4.55 -6.28
N HIS A 28 -0.66 -4.98 -7.54
CA HIS A 28 0.56 -5.52 -8.16
C HIS A 28 1.62 -4.43 -8.36
N ASP A 29 1.23 -3.25 -8.85
CA ASP A 29 2.15 -2.13 -9.06
C ASP A 29 2.77 -1.67 -7.73
N LEU A 30 1.95 -1.52 -6.69
CA LEU A 30 2.43 -1.14 -5.36
C LEU A 30 3.37 -2.20 -4.78
N HIS A 31 3.03 -3.49 -4.90
CA HIS A 31 3.90 -4.57 -4.44
C HIS A 31 5.26 -4.52 -5.15
N LEU A 32 5.28 -4.36 -6.48
CA LEU A 32 6.51 -4.27 -7.25
C LEU A 32 7.35 -3.06 -6.84
N GLN A 33 6.70 -1.93 -6.56
CA GLN A 33 7.37 -0.72 -6.10
C GLN A 33 8.00 -0.93 -4.71
N MET A 34 7.31 -1.60 -3.79
CA MET A 34 7.86 -1.96 -2.48
C MET A 34 9.05 -2.93 -2.60
N GLU A 35 8.99 -3.91 -3.50
CA GLU A 35 10.14 -4.79 -3.78
C GLU A 35 11.32 -4.01 -4.37
N THR A 36 11.05 -3.08 -5.28
CA THR A 36 12.07 -2.18 -5.84
C THR A 36 12.72 -1.32 -4.75
N ALA A 37 11.92 -0.76 -3.83
CA ALA A 37 12.43 0.00 -2.70
C ALA A 37 13.31 -0.86 -1.79
N ARG A 38 12.93 -2.11 -1.51
CA ARG A 38 13.75 -3.06 -0.75
C ARG A 38 15.09 -3.34 -1.44
N GLU A 39 15.07 -3.64 -2.73
CA GLU A 39 16.29 -3.87 -3.51
C GLU A 39 17.20 -2.65 -3.51
N TYR A 40 16.61 -1.46 -3.62
CA TYR A 40 17.35 -0.21 -3.64
C TYR A 40 17.96 0.13 -2.28
N ALA A 41 17.26 -0.14 -1.19
CA ALA A 41 17.79 0.02 0.18
C ALA A 41 19.08 -0.81 0.36
N VAL A 42 19.08 -2.05 -0.13
CA VAL A 42 20.26 -2.91 -0.12
C VAL A 42 21.36 -2.38 -1.04
N PHE A 43 21.01 -2.03 -2.28
CA PHE A 43 21.98 -1.63 -3.30
C PHE A 43 22.72 -0.32 -2.94
N GLU A 44 21.98 0.67 -2.44
CA GLU A 44 22.54 1.97 -2.05
C GLU A 44 23.07 1.97 -0.60
N ASN A 45 22.85 0.89 0.16
CA ASN A 45 23.17 0.81 1.58
C ASN A 45 22.53 1.95 2.41
N GLU A 46 21.27 2.25 2.09
CA GLU A 46 20.46 3.31 2.70
C GLU A 46 19.12 2.76 3.19
N GLU A 47 18.56 3.38 4.23
CA GLU A 47 17.23 3.08 4.72
C GLU A 47 16.18 3.88 3.91
N ILE A 48 15.21 3.15 3.37
CA ILE A 48 14.09 3.74 2.62
C ILE A 48 12.83 3.59 3.47
N GLY A 49 12.06 4.66 3.58
CA GLY A 49 10.79 4.71 4.26
C GLY A 49 9.64 4.71 3.26
N LEU A 50 8.50 4.18 3.66
CA LEU A 50 7.22 4.38 2.98
C LEU A 50 6.24 4.95 3.99
N ARG A 51 5.76 6.16 3.72
CA ARG A 51 4.68 6.83 4.45
C ARG A 51 3.35 6.52 3.75
N ILE A 52 2.36 6.09 4.53
CA ILE A 52 1.02 5.74 4.07
C ILE A 52 0.02 6.64 4.79
N GLN A 53 -0.48 7.65 4.08
CA GLN A 53 -1.41 8.64 4.64
C GLN A 53 -2.51 8.97 3.64
N ASP A 54 -3.77 8.87 4.05
CA ASP A 54 -4.94 9.22 3.22
C ASP A 54 -4.93 8.55 1.83
N GLY A 55 -4.49 7.28 1.76
CA GLY A 55 -4.37 6.53 0.51
C GLY A 55 -3.19 6.95 -0.38
N ARG A 56 -2.33 7.86 0.08
CA ARG A 56 -1.07 8.23 -0.57
C ARG A 56 0.08 7.38 -0.04
N PHE A 57 0.95 6.99 -0.96
CA PHE A 57 2.14 6.19 -0.74
C PHE A 57 3.33 7.05 -1.15
N GLU A 58 4.08 7.52 -0.17
CA GLU A 58 5.22 8.41 -0.38
C GLU A 58 6.49 7.76 0.12
N PHE A 59 7.49 7.70 -0.77
CA PHE A 59 8.77 7.13 -0.42
C PHE A 59 9.67 8.20 0.18
N LEU A 60 10.40 7.80 1.21
CA LEU A 60 11.28 8.64 1.98
C LEU A 60 12.67 8.02 2.01
N LYS A 61 13.70 8.82 2.20
CA LYS A 61 15.07 8.37 2.49
C LYS A 61 15.51 8.93 3.84
N LEU A 62 16.28 8.13 4.58
CA LEU A 62 16.89 8.60 5.82
C LEU A 62 18.15 9.43 5.49
N SER A 63 18.10 10.72 5.76
CA SER A 63 19.27 11.59 5.71
C SER A 63 20.13 11.34 6.95
N ARG A 64 21.29 10.71 6.78
CA ARG A 64 22.23 10.45 7.90
C ARG A 64 22.85 11.75 8.44
N GLU A 65 22.94 12.80 7.63
CA GLU A 65 23.49 14.09 8.05
C GLU A 65 22.50 14.89 8.90
N ALA A 66 21.23 14.90 8.49
CA ALA A 66 20.17 15.63 9.19
C ALA A 66 19.47 14.77 10.26
N GLU A 67 19.79 13.47 10.33
CA GLU A 67 19.09 12.47 11.15
C GLU A 67 17.57 12.54 10.98
N SER A 68 17.12 12.74 9.73
CA SER A 68 15.71 12.98 9.41
C SER A 68 15.28 12.27 8.13
N TRP A 69 13.98 11.95 8.06
CA TRP A 69 13.38 11.44 6.84
C TRP A 69 13.04 12.57 5.87
N GLU A 70 13.46 12.40 4.61
CA GLU A 70 13.21 13.33 3.52
C GLU A 70 12.53 12.63 2.35
N PRO A 71 11.68 13.32 1.57
CA PRO A 71 11.09 12.76 0.36
C PRO A 71 12.12 12.20 -0.61
N ALA A 72 11.90 10.98 -1.09
CA ALA A 72 12.76 10.36 -2.08
C ALA A 72 12.65 11.10 -3.42
N THR A 73 13.79 11.51 -3.98
CA THR A 73 13.86 12.20 -5.27
C THR A 73 14.10 11.24 -6.45
N ASP A 74 14.31 9.95 -6.18
CA ASP A 74 14.49 8.93 -7.21
C ASP A 74 13.19 8.71 -7.99
N ARG A 75 13.27 8.86 -9.31
CA ARG A 75 12.20 8.62 -10.27
C ARG A 75 11.63 7.19 -10.24
N ARG A 76 12.28 6.23 -9.58
CA ARG A 76 11.79 4.85 -9.37
C ARG A 76 10.92 4.74 -8.12
N LEU A 77 11.16 5.61 -7.13
CA LEU A 77 10.45 5.68 -5.86
C LEU A 77 9.43 6.83 -5.88
N ARG A 78 8.63 6.88 -6.94
CA ARG A 78 7.67 7.98 -7.09
C ARG A 78 6.51 7.80 -6.14
N ASP A 79 6.05 8.92 -5.60
CA ASP A 79 4.80 8.96 -4.88
C ASP A 79 3.65 8.51 -5.78
N GLN A 80 2.77 7.68 -5.21
CA GLN A 80 1.54 7.26 -5.87
C GLN A 80 0.36 7.38 -4.93
N SER A 81 -0.82 7.64 -5.50
CA SER A 81 -2.08 7.69 -4.74
C SER A 81 -2.95 6.53 -5.16
N ALA A 82 -3.61 5.90 -4.20
CA ALA A 82 -4.67 4.95 -4.50
C ALA A 82 -5.76 5.65 -5.35
N PRO A 83 -6.25 5.01 -6.42
CA PRO A 83 -7.48 5.42 -7.07
C PRO A 83 -8.62 5.59 -6.06
N GLU A 84 -9.49 6.57 -6.26
CA GLU A 84 -10.62 6.85 -5.35
C GLU A 84 -11.54 5.64 -5.10
N SER A 85 -11.60 4.71 -6.06
CA SER A 85 -12.37 3.46 -5.95
C SER A 85 -11.71 2.39 -5.06
N ILE A 86 -10.54 2.66 -4.49
CA ILE A 86 -9.78 1.72 -3.66
C ILE A 86 -9.73 2.26 -2.23
N LYS A 87 -10.18 1.44 -1.28
CA LYS A 87 -10.02 1.69 0.15
C LYS A 87 -8.69 1.11 0.61
N VAL A 88 -7.95 1.89 1.39
CA VAL A 88 -6.65 1.51 1.94
C VAL A 88 -6.78 1.42 3.46
N LEU A 89 -6.48 0.24 4.01
CA LEU A 89 -6.35 0.03 5.45
C LEU A 89 -4.91 -0.43 5.73
N HIS A 90 -4.21 0.34 6.56
CA HIS A 90 -2.85 0.03 6.97
C HIS A 90 -2.80 -0.27 8.46
N GLU A 91 -2.24 -1.43 8.80
CA GLU A 91 -1.96 -1.84 10.16
C GLU A 91 -0.46 -1.96 10.38
N ARG A 92 0.06 -1.04 11.19
CA ARG A 92 1.46 -1.03 11.59
C ARG A 92 1.68 -2.05 12.71
N ARG A 93 2.72 -2.89 12.61
CA ARG A 93 3.09 -3.74 13.74
C ARG A 93 3.79 -2.89 14.80
N ALA A 94 3.35 -2.99 16.06
CA ALA A 94 3.92 -2.24 17.18
C ALA A 94 5.43 -2.54 17.34
N GLY A 95 6.20 -1.51 17.69
CA GLY A 95 7.64 -1.64 17.98
C GLY A 95 8.58 -1.39 16.80
N LEU A 96 8.16 -0.68 15.75
CA LEU A 96 9.11 -0.18 14.75
C LEU A 96 10.20 0.65 15.42
N PRO A 97 11.50 0.45 15.09
CA PRO A 97 12.54 1.37 15.49
C PRO A 97 12.16 2.76 14.96
N LEU A 98 11.83 3.68 15.86
CA LEU A 98 11.78 5.09 15.52
C LEU A 98 13.24 5.51 15.33
N LEU A 99 13.69 5.59 14.08
CA LEU A 99 15.02 6.08 13.77
C LEU A 99 15.13 7.62 13.94
N THR A 100 14.01 8.31 14.20
CA THR A 100 13.93 9.77 14.28
C THR A 100 12.78 10.24 15.20
N ASP A 101 12.85 11.49 15.66
CA ASP A 101 11.86 12.14 16.54
C ASP A 101 10.45 12.21 15.94
N GLU A 102 9.45 12.06 16.82
CA GLU A 102 8.01 11.94 16.51
C GLU A 102 7.41 13.18 15.83
N ASP A 103 8.06 14.35 15.91
CA ASP A 103 7.56 15.64 15.42
C ASP A 103 8.00 16.00 13.99
N SER A 104 8.86 15.18 13.38
CA SER A 104 9.21 15.35 11.97
C SER A 104 8.06 14.84 11.11
N GLY A 105 7.34 15.74 10.43
CA GLY A 105 6.11 15.41 9.68
C GLY A 105 6.24 14.29 8.64
N HIS A 106 7.44 13.79 8.33
CA HIS A 106 7.78 12.74 7.38
C HIS A 106 8.06 11.38 8.04
N ARG A 107 7.25 10.96 9.01
CA ARG A 107 7.44 9.65 9.65
C ARG A 107 6.99 8.49 8.73
N PRO A 108 7.84 7.50 8.42
CA PRO A 108 7.44 6.34 7.62
C PRO A 108 6.58 5.36 8.43
N ASP A 109 5.72 4.64 7.72
CA ASP A 109 4.90 3.52 8.19
C ASP A 109 5.60 2.18 8.03
N VAL A 110 6.38 2.03 6.96
CA VAL A 110 7.18 0.86 6.64
C VAL A 110 8.61 1.31 6.39
N ILE A 111 9.60 0.56 6.88
CA ILE A 111 11.02 0.80 6.64
C ILE A 111 11.60 -0.41 5.90
N PHE A 112 12.28 -0.13 4.80
CA PHE A 112 13.12 -1.04 4.03
C PHE A 112 14.57 -0.81 4.46
N LEU A 113 15.17 -1.83 5.08
CA LEU A 113 16.50 -1.75 5.67
C LEU A 113 17.56 -2.13 4.62
N SER A 114 18.75 -1.57 4.75
CA SER A 114 19.91 -1.93 3.93
C SER A 114 20.35 -3.40 4.08
N SER A 115 19.90 -4.09 5.14
CA SER A 115 20.04 -5.54 5.30
C SER A 115 19.15 -6.36 4.34
N GLY A 116 18.17 -5.71 3.70
CA GLY A 116 17.12 -6.34 2.91
C GLY A 116 15.89 -6.74 3.72
N GLU A 117 15.92 -6.52 5.04
CA GLU A 117 14.75 -6.70 5.88
C GLU A 117 13.73 -5.59 5.66
N VAL A 118 12.46 -5.92 5.89
CA VAL A 118 11.36 -4.97 5.83
C VAL A 118 10.60 -5.06 7.12
N THR A 119 10.33 -3.92 7.76
CA THR A 119 9.57 -3.89 9.00
C THR A 119 8.21 -4.57 8.85
N GLY A 120 7.71 -5.20 9.92
CA GLY A 120 6.43 -5.89 9.85
C GLY A 120 5.24 -4.95 9.62
N PHE A 121 4.39 -5.27 8.64
CA PHE A 121 3.18 -4.52 8.33
C PHE A 121 2.12 -5.42 7.69
N THR A 122 0.87 -4.96 7.76
CA THR A 122 -0.25 -5.47 6.96
C THR A 122 -0.92 -4.30 6.25
N LEU A 123 -1.03 -4.38 4.93
CA LEU A 123 -1.72 -3.40 4.10
C LEU A 123 -2.84 -4.10 3.35
N THR A 124 -4.08 -3.71 3.61
CA THR A 124 -5.26 -4.21 2.91
C THR A 124 -5.74 -3.16 1.91
N LEU A 125 -5.86 -3.58 0.66
CA LEU A 125 -6.42 -2.80 -0.44
C LEU A 125 -7.74 -3.45 -0.83
N SER A 126 -8.86 -2.74 -0.77
CA SER A 126 -10.15 -3.28 -1.19
C SER A 126 -10.85 -2.37 -2.18
N ASP A 127 -11.76 -2.93 -2.96
CA ASP A 127 -12.69 -2.11 -3.73
C ASP A 127 -13.71 -1.40 -2.80
N GLU A 128 -14.47 -0.45 -3.35
CA GLU A 128 -15.50 0.26 -2.57
C GLU A 128 -16.54 -0.68 -1.97
N SER A 129 -16.87 -1.77 -2.69
CA SER A 129 -17.86 -2.75 -2.26
C SER A 129 -17.36 -3.64 -1.12
N GLY A 130 -16.04 -3.73 -0.92
CA GLY A 130 -15.42 -4.63 0.05
C GLY A 130 -15.62 -6.10 -0.31
N THR A 131 -15.96 -6.42 -1.57
CA THR A 131 -16.15 -7.81 -2.05
C THR A 131 -14.82 -8.43 -2.47
N SER A 132 -13.85 -7.59 -2.82
CA SER A 132 -12.52 -8.05 -3.24
C SER A 132 -11.44 -7.23 -2.57
N ALA A 133 -10.42 -7.93 -2.09
CA ALA A 133 -9.31 -7.31 -1.42
C ALA A 133 -7.98 -7.99 -1.78
N TYR A 134 -6.91 -7.23 -1.63
CA TYR A 134 -5.54 -7.72 -1.63
C TYR A 134 -4.91 -7.36 -0.29
N GLU A 135 -4.09 -8.26 0.22
CA GLU A 135 -3.30 -8.05 1.41
C GLU A 135 -1.82 -8.12 1.04
N ILE A 136 -1.09 -7.04 1.34
CA ILE A 136 0.37 -6.96 1.24
C ILE A 136 0.92 -7.04 2.66
N THR A 137 1.78 -8.03 2.93
CA THR A 137 2.30 -8.28 4.27
C THR A 137 3.81 -8.50 4.30
N SER A 138 4.42 -8.05 5.40
CA SER A 138 5.75 -8.48 5.82
C SER A 138 5.73 -8.84 7.31
N SER A 139 6.47 -9.89 7.68
CA SER A 139 6.61 -10.32 9.08
C SER A 139 7.85 -9.78 9.78
N GLY A 140 8.61 -8.86 9.17
CA GLY A 140 9.90 -8.39 9.71
C GLY A 140 11.10 -9.03 8.98
N GLY A 141 11.01 -9.20 7.66
CA GLY A 141 12.00 -9.91 6.86
C GLY A 141 11.53 -10.06 5.41
N MET A 142 12.05 -11.08 4.71
CA MET A 142 11.69 -11.38 3.31
C MET A 142 10.86 -12.67 3.17
N PRO A 143 10.02 -12.81 2.12
CA PRO A 143 9.65 -11.80 1.12
C PRO A 143 8.46 -10.93 1.56
N ILE A 144 8.23 -9.81 0.87
CA ILE A 144 6.94 -9.12 0.93
C ILE A 144 5.93 -10.00 0.17
N ARG A 145 4.80 -10.31 0.80
CA ARG A 145 3.79 -11.20 0.20
C ARG A 145 2.56 -10.40 -0.22
N LEU A 146 2.15 -10.55 -1.48
CA LEU A 146 0.85 -10.14 -1.98
C LEU A 146 -0.08 -11.35 -2.06
N GLN A 147 -1.26 -11.25 -1.45
CA GLN A 147 -2.29 -12.30 -1.47
C GLN A 147 -3.65 -11.69 -1.79
N GLN A 148 -4.40 -12.31 -2.69
CA GLN A 148 -5.80 -11.96 -2.92
C GLN A 148 -6.66 -12.58 -1.81
N THR A 149 -7.52 -11.77 -1.20
CA THR A 149 -8.50 -12.21 -0.20
C THR A 149 -9.91 -11.91 -0.71
N GLN A 150 -10.85 -12.83 -0.46
CA GLN A 150 -12.26 -12.49 -0.67
C GLN A 150 -12.64 -11.46 0.38
N GLY A 151 -13.07 -10.29 -0.09
CA GLY A 151 -13.58 -9.25 0.78
C GLY A 151 -14.83 -9.79 1.47
N ARG A 152 -14.89 -9.64 2.78
CA ARG A 152 -15.95 -10.20 3.62
C ARG A 152 -17.23 -9.42 3.33
N GLY A 153 -17.97 -9.83 2.30
CA GLY A 153 -19.26 -9.26 1.93
C GLY A 153 -20.18 -9.23 3.14
N GLY A 154 -20.50 -8.03 3.60
CA GLY A 154 -21.51 -7.75 4.62
C GLY A 154 -22.80 -7.33 3.96
#